data_AF-A0A3D8P7N4-F1
#
_entry.id   AF-A0A3D8P7N4-F1
#
_cell.length_a   1.000
_cell.length_b   1.000
_cell.length_c   1.000
_cell.angle_alpha   90.00
_cell.angle_beta   90.00
_cell.angle_gamma   90.00
#
_symmetry.space_group_name_H-M   'P 1'
#
loop_
_entity.id
_entity.type
_entity.pdbx_description
1 polymer ?
#
loop_
_entity_poly.entity_id
_entity_poly.type
_entity_poly.pdbx_seq_one_letter_code
_entity_poly.pdbx_strand_id
1 'polypeptide(L)'
;MWVYARHPDTGELVPVGQIKDGRFIKKVRTRQKLRVMDAYGIDASVVEELRKQGVTEIELHEVDTGKLYNLPLPVFLEKAVIRSIGKFPPRLYLPLRYWATEEGGEESPPNRNFR
;
A
#
# COMPACT_ATOMS: atom_id res chain seq x y z
N MET A 1 7.70 12.40 -5.63
CA MET A 1 8.37 11.62 -6.71
C MET A 1 7.55 10.37 -7.01
N TRP A 2 7.35 10.01 -8.28
CA TRP A 2 6.65 8.74 -8.62
C TRP A 2 7.60 7.55 -8.50
N VAL A 3 7.07 6.43 -8.01
CA VAL A 3 7.76 5.13 -7.95
C VAL A 3 7.11 4.19 -8.95
N TYR A 4 7.93 3.44 -9.68
CA TYR A 4 7.49 2.57 -10.76
C TYR A 4 7.87 1.11 -10.49
N ALA A 5 7.04 0.20 -10.95
CA ALA A 5 7.37 -1.23 -11.01
C ALA A 5 7.34 -1.71 -12.47
N ARG A 6 8.04 -2.81 -12.74
CA ARG A 6 8.07 -3.40 -14.07
C ARG A 6 6.88 -4.34 -14.27
N HIS A 7 6.10 -4.14 -15.32
CA HIS A 7 5.03 -5.05 -15.71
C HIS A 7 5.64 -6.41 -16.13
N PRO A 8 5.16 -7.54 -15.60
CA PRO A 8 5.80 -8.84 -15.82
C PRO A 8 5.76 -9.33 -17.27
N ASP A 9 4.71 -8.98 -18.02
CA ASP A 9 4.54 -9.47 -19.39
C ASP A 9 5.16 -8.55 -20.45
N THR A 10 5.05 -7.23 -20.23
CA THR A 10 5.42 -6.22 -21.24
C THR A 10 6.77 -5.57 -20.94
N GLY A 11 7.27 -5.71 -19.70
CA GLY A 11 8.49 -5.05 -19.26
C GLY A 11 8.35 -3.54 -19.06
N GLU A 12 7.16 -2.98 -19.27
CA GLU A 12 6.90 -1.54 -19.14
C GLU A 12 6.95 -1.08 -17.69
N LEU A 13 7.30 0.19 -17.47
CA LEU A 13 7.25 0.80 -16.15
C LEU A 13 5.85 1.32 -15.86
N VAL A 14 5.27 0.83 -14.77
CA VAL A 14 3.92 1.20 -14.30
C VAL A 14 4.06 1.96 -12.99
N PRO A 15 3.42 3.13 -12.83
CA PRO A 15 3.43 3.85 -11.57
C PRO A 15 2.71 3.04 -10.49
N VAL A 16 3.34 2.85 -9.34
CA VAL A 16 2.82 2.03 -8.23
C VAL A 16 2.61 2.81 -6.94
N GLY A 17 3.11 4.05 -6.87
CA GLY A 17 2.92 4.93 -5.74
C GLY A 17 3.77 6.19 -5.85
N GLN A 18 3.70 7.03 -4.83
CA GLN A 18 4.44 8.29 -4.76
C GLN A 18 5.21 8.38 -3.45
N ILE A 19 6.44 8.89 -3.51
CA ILE A 19 7.17 9.35 -2.32
C ILE A 19 6.86 10.83 -2.12
N LYS A 20 6.38 11.17 -0.93
CA LYS A 20 6.11 12.55 -0.47
C LYS A 20 6.42 12.65 1.02
N ASP A 21 7.19 13.67 1.41
CA ASP A 21 7.52 13.97 2.82
C ASP A 21 8.09 12.75 3.58
N GLY A 22 8.96 11.97 2.93
CA GLY A 22 9.56 10.76 3.50
C GLY A 22 8.65 9.53 3.56
N ARG A 23 7.40 9.64 3.08
CA ARG A 23 6.41 8.56 3.05
C ARG A 23 6.20 8.02 1.65
N PHE A 24 6.05 6.70 1.52
CA PHE A 24 5.58 6.07 0.30
C PHE A 24 4.07 5.85 0.35
N ILE A 25 3.34 6.58 -0.49
CA ILE A 25 1.88 6.54 -0.60
C ILE A 25 1.49 5.68 -1.80
N LYS A 26 0.72 4.62 -1.56
CA LYS A 26 0.24 3.69 -2.58
C LYS A 26 -1.27 3.55 -2.54
N LYS A 27 -1.90 3.71 -3.70
CA LYS A 27 -3.34 3.46 -3.88
C LYS A 27 -3.58 1.99 -4.22
N VAL A 28 -4.49 1.36 -3.49
CA VAL A 28 -4.92 -0.03 -3.69
C VAL A 28 -6.44 -0.11 -3.78
N ARG A 29 -6.94 -1.20 -4.36
CA ARG A 29 -8.36 -1.57 -4.34
C ARG A 29 -8.53 -2.88 -3.57
N THR A 30 -9.67 -3.11 -2.94
CA THR A 30 -10.00 -4.36 -2.23
C THR A 30 -9.77 -5.59 -3.10
N ARG A 31 -10.06 -5.53 -4.40
CA ARG A 31 -9.81 -6.64 -5.35
C ARG A 31 -8.34 -7.04 -5.50
N GLN A 32 -7.41 -6.16 -5.15
CA GLN A 32 -5.96 -6.43 -5.22
C GLN A 32 -5.43 -7.10 -3.95
N LYS A 33 -6.26 -7.25 -2.92
CA LYS A 33 -5.89 -7.88 -1.67
C LYS A 33 -5.69 -9.39 -1.86
N LEU A 34 -4.59 -9.90 -1.29
CA LEU A 34 -4.36 -11.33 -1.16
C LEU A 34 -5.25 -11.88 -0.03
N ARG A 35 -6.41 -12.43 -0.39
CA ARG A 35 -7.48 -12.83 0.54
C ARG A 35 -7.04 -13.80 1.63
N VAL A 36 -6.22 -14.81 1.29
CA VAL A 36 -5.78 -15.84 2.25
C VAL A 36 -4.96 -15.28 3.43
N MET A 37 -4.38 -14.09 3.26
CA MET A 37 -3.53 -13.46 4.27
C MET A 37 -4.07 -12.09 4.74
N ASP A 38 -5.19 -11.64 4.16
CA ASP A 38 -5.74 -10.29 4.34
C ASP A 38 -4.62 -9.22 4.23
N ALA A 39 -3.93 -9.18 3.08
CA ALA A 39 -2.73 -8.36 2.88
C ALA A 39 -2.66 -7.73 1.47
N TYR A 40 -2.04 -6.56 1.35
CA TYR A 40 -1.59 -6.02 0.06
C TYR A 40 -0.10 -6.31 -0.15
N GLY A 41 0.27 -6.47 -1.43
CA GLY A 41 1.65 -6.72 -1.84
C GLY A 41 2.34 -5.46 -2.34
N ILE A 42 3.63 -5.33 -2.04
CA ILE A 42 4.55 -4.37 -2.67
C ILE A 42 5.67 -5.18 -3.34
N ASP A 43 5.98 -4.87 -4.60
CA ASP A 43 7.02 -5.57 -5.35
C ASP A 43 8.38 -5.40 -4.66
N ALA A 44 9.19 -6.46 -4.61
CA ALA A 44 10.48 -6.44 -3.92
C ALA A 44 11.41 -5.32 -4.43
N SER A 45 11.45 -5.11 -5.75
CA SER A 45 12.23 -4.03 -6.37
C SER A 45 11.76 -2.63 -5.94
N VAL A 46 10.45 -2.46 -5.72
CA VAL A 46 9.90 -1.21 -5.21
C VAL A 46 10.38 -0.99 -3.78
N VAL A 47 10.32 -2.01 -2.93
CA VAL A 47 10.77 -1.92 -1.53
C VAL A 47 12.27 -1.57 -1.45
N GLU A 48 13.10 -2.17 -2.30
CA GLU A 48 14.52 -1.80 -2.40
C GLU A 48 14.72 -0.33 -2.76
N GLU A 49 13.92 0.19 -3.70
CA GLU A 49 13.95 1.59 -4.07
C GLU A 49 13.54 2.49 -2.90
N LEU A 50 12.48 2.14 -2.15
CA LEU A 50 12.06 2.90 -0.97
C LEU A 50 13.19 3.02 0.07
N ARG A 51 13.95 1.94 0.29
CA ARG A 51 15.10 1.94 1.20
C ARG A 51 16.21 2.88 0.72
N LYS A 52 16.54 2.84 -0.57
CA LYS A 52 17.57 3.71 -1.16
C LYS A 52 17.20 5.18 -1.08
N GLN A 53 15.91 5.49 -1.23
CA GLN A 53 15.36 6.84 -1.17
C GLN A 53 15.15 7.36 0.27
N GLY A 54 15.52 6.58 1.29
CA GLY A 54 15.39 7.00 2.69
C GLY A 54 13.94 7.15 3.17
N VAL A 55 13.00 6.41 2.55
CA VAL A 55 11.60 6.37 2.99
C VAL A 55 11.51 5.79 4.40
N THR A 56 10.76 6.44 5.27
CA THR A 56 10.61 6.03 6.68
C THR A 56 9.28 5.35 6.96
N GLU A 57 8.26 5.60 6.13
CA GLU A 57 6.88 5.17 6.36
C GLU A 57 6.19 4.75 5.05
N ILE A 58 5.30 3.76 5.15
CA ILE A 58 4.43 3.31 4.06
C ILE A 58 2.99 3.64 4.42
N GLU A 59 2.26 4.17 3.45
CA GLU A 59 0.85 4.48 3.55
C GLU A 59 0.08 3.83 2.39
N LEU A 60 -0.94 3.03 2.70
CA LEU A 60 -1.85 2.43 1.73
C LEU A 60 -3.22 3.11 1.81
N HIS A 61 -3.71 3.55 0.65
CA HIS A 61 -5.05 4.10 0.49
C HIS A 61 -5.90 3.06 -0.21
N GLU A 62 -6.82 2.42 0.52
CA GLU A 62 -7.83 1.57 -0.10
C GLU A 62 -8.96 2.44 -0.66
N VAL A 63 -8.88 2.73 -1.96
CA VAL A 63 -9.70 3.79 -2.59
C VAL A 63 -11.18 3.45 -2.69
N ASP A 64 -11.54 2.16 -2.66
CA ASP A 64 -12.92 1.69 -2.73
C ASP A 64 -13.63 1.70 -1.37
N THR A 65 -12.89 1.70 -0.26
CA THR A 65 -13.46 1.72 1.10
C THR A 65 -13.16 3.00 1.87
N GLY A 66 -12.23 3.82 1.38
CA GLY A 66 -11.74 5.01 2.09
C GLY A 66 -10.77 4.70 3.23
N LYS A 67 -10.41 3.42 3.45
CA LYS A 67 -9.52 3.03 4.55
C LYS A 67 -8.08 3.46 4.28
N LEU A 68 -7.46 4.00 5.33
CA LEU A 68 -6.07 4.38 5.37
C LEU A 68 -5.31 3.43 6.29
N TYR A 69 -4.19 2.92 5.78
CA TYR A 69 -3.29 2.06 6.52
C TYR A 69 -1.90 2.66 6.51
N ASN A 70 -1.24 2.77 7.66
CA ASN A 70 0.16 3.21 7.73
C ASN A 70 1.01 2.33 8.66
N LEU A 71 2.32 2.32 8.39
CA LEU A 71 3.34 1.83 9.32
C LEU A 71 4.75 2.30 8.92
N PRO A 72 5.71 2.26 9.85
CA PRO A 72 7.13 2.45 9.53
C PRO A 72 7.66 1.39 8.55
N LEU A 73 8.47 1.82 7.57
CA LEU A 73 9.14 0.92 6.62
C LEU A 73 9.97 -0.17 7.30
N PRO A 74 10.74 0.09 8.39
CA PRO A 74 11.47 -0.96 9.09
C PRO A 74 10.58 -2.08 9.63
N VAL A 75 9.41 -1.75 10.17
CA VAL A 75 8.44 -2.72 10.69
C VAL A 75 7.85 -3.54 9.53
N PHE A 76 7.62 -2.91 8.37
CA PHE A 76 7.20 -3.63 7.17
C PHE A 76 8.24 -4.65 6.74
N LEU A 77 9.52 -4.27 6.68
CA LEU A 77 10.62 -5.16 6.28
C LEU A 77 10.81 -6.35 7.24
N GLU A 78 10.64 -6.12 8.54
CA GLU A 78 10.77 -7.15 9.58
C GLU A 78 9.64 -8.18 9.51
N LYS A 79 8.39 -7.72 9.30
CA LYS A 79 7.20 -8.55 9.47
C LYS A 79 6.59 -9.06 8.17
N ALA A 80 6.95 -8.48 7.02
CA ALA A 80 6.40 -8.89 5.74
C ALA A 80 6.95 -10.25 5.28
N VAL A 81 6.10 -11.01 4.60
CA VAL A 81 6.45 -12.30 4.01
C VAL A 81 6.61 -12.13 2.51
N ILE A 82 7.73 -12.60 1.97
CA ILE A 82 7.97 -12.65 0.53
C ILE A 82 7.16 -13.81 -0.07
N ARG A 83 6.37 -13.52 -1.10
CA ARG A 83 5.63 -14.52 -1.87
C ARG A 83 5.78 -14.24 -3.37
N SER A 84 5.99 -15.31 -4.14
CA SER A 84 5.88 -15.31 -5.59
C SER A 84 4.56 -15.94 -5.97
N ILE A 85 3.70 -15.21 -6.70
CA ILE A 85 2.36 -15.67 -7.07
C ILE A 85 2.23 -15.61 -8.59
N GLY A 86 2.08 -16.77 -9.21
CA GLY A 86 2.01 -16.90 -10.67
C GLY A 86 3.23 -16.28 -11.35
N LYS A 87 2.98 -15.46 -12.37
CA LYS A 87 4.01 -14.77 -13.17
C LYS A 87 4.48 -13.44 -12.60
N PHE A 88 3.93 -13.00 -11.47
CA PHE A 88 4.32 -11.73 -10.88
C PHE A 88 5.67 -11.86 -10.20
N PRO A 89 6.51 -10.79 -10.23
CA PRO A 89 7.75 -10.77 -9.47
C PRO A 89 7.48 -10.97 -7.97
N PRO A 90 8.50 -11.38 -7.18
CA PRO A 90 8.36 -11.53 -5.74
C PRO A 90 7.81 -10.25 -5.10
N ARG A 91 6.82 -10.42 -4.22
CA ARG A 91 6.19 -9.33 -3.49
C ARG A 91 6.30 -9.56 -2.00
N LEU A 92 6.51 -8.49 -1.26
CA LEU A 92 6.39 -8.46 0.19
C LEU A 92 4.94 -8.19 0.54
N TYR A 93 4.36 -9.07 1.36
CA TYR A 93 3.01 -8.94 1.88
C TYR A 93 3.04 -8.86 3.40
N LEU A 94 2.31 -7.89 3.95
CA LEU A 94 2.11 -7.75 5.40
C LEU A 94 0.61 -7.83 5.72
N PRO A 95 0.16 -8.81 6.52
CA PRO A 95 -1.24 -8.88 6.99
C PRO A 95 -1.73 -7.55 7.59
N LEU A 96 -2.95 -7.15 7.28
CA LEU A 96 -3.53 -5.88 7.71
C LEU A 96 -3.60 -5.70 9.23
N ARG A 97 -3.62 -6.79 10.00
CA ARG A 97 -3.53 -6.75 11.48
C ARG A 97 -2.27 -6.07 12.05
N TYR A 98 -1.22 -5.90 11.24
CA TYR A 98 0.02 -5.21 11.65
C TYR A 98 0.03 -3.72 11.31
N TRP A 99 -0.99 -3.22 10.61
CA TRP A 99 -1.06 -1.83 10.16
C TRP A 99 -1.84 -1.01 11.19
N ALA A 100 -1.40 0.23 11.41
CA ALA A 100 -2.27 1.20 12.04
C ALA A 100 -3.36 1.61 11.03
N THR A 101 -4.58 1.78 11.51
CA THR A 101 -5.74 2.16 10.70
C THR A 101 -6.29 3.48 11.19
N GLU A 102 -6.54 4.38 10.26
CA GLU A 102 -7.37 5.55 10.50
C GLU A 102 -8.67 5.33 9.73
N GLU A 103 -9.79 5.28 10.44
CA GLU A 103 -11.09 5.39 9.81
C GLU A 103 -11.21 6.83 9.33
N GLY A 104 -11.19 7.03 8.01
CA GLY A 104 -11.53 8.33 7.42
C GLY A 104 -12.93 8.68 7.91
N GLY A 105 -13.00 9.68 8.80
CA GLY A 105 -14.24 10.04 9.47
C GLY A 105 -15.37 10.21 8.48
N GLU A 106 -16.47 9.50 8.70
CA GLU A 106 -17.75 9.82 8.09
C GLU A 106 -18.06 11.28 8.45
N GLU A 107 -17.98 12.18 7.48
CA GLU A 107 -18.75 13.42 7.54
C GLU A 107 -20.22 12.99 7.66
N SER A 108 -20.74 13.04 8.88
CA SER A 108 -22.17 13.00 9.14
C SER A 108 -22.84 14.03 8.23
N PRO A 109 -23.85 13.67 7.43
CA PRO A 109 -24.56 14.65 6.62
C PRO A 109 -25.11 15.73 7.56
N PRO A 110 -25.07 17.02 7.17
CA PRO A 110 -25.56 18.09 8.02
C PRO A 110 -27.01 17.80 8.40
N ASN A 111 -27.26 17.77 9.71
CA ASN A 111 -28.57 17.60 10.30
C ASN A 111 -29.51 18.68 9.75
N ARG A 112 -30.30 18.33 8.72
CA ARG A 112 -31.41 19.16 8.27
C ARG A 112 -32.50 19.05 9.32
N ASN A 113 -32.42 19.94 10.31
CA ASN A 113 -33.57 20.33 11.11
C ASN A 113 -34.61 20.90 10.15
N PHE A 114 -35.58 20.07 9.74
CA PHE A 114 -36.84 20.56 9.22
C PHE A 114 -37.60 21.17 10.40
N ARG A 115 -37.65 22.50 10.43
CA ARG A 115 -38.71 23.25 11.12
C ARG A 115 -39.93 23.31 10.22
#